data_AF-A0A972AQS9-F1
#
_entry.id   AF-A0A972AQS9-F1
#
_cell.length_a   1.000
_cell.length_b   1.000
_cell.length_c   1.000
_cell.angle_alpha   90.00
_cell.angle_beta   90.00
_cell.angle_gamma   90.00
#
_symmetry.space_group_name_H-M   'P 1'
#
loop_
_entity.id
_entity.type
_entity.pdbx_description
1 polymer ?
#
loop_
_entity_poly.entity_id
_entity_poly.type
_entity_poly.pdbx_seq_one_letter_code
_entity_poly.pdbx_strand_id
1 'polypeptide(L)'
;DAYWVSLCKKTWNTDDGLQKIHYSQQNESKRAGSHSETINVNEFIAFYNSVQGEDIDIMLEVKDKNLSAVKCINSLSPVKAINKLEKEWSKYKYSVLEKSKQGYDEIRQLLKNKNEYPAVEFYTVIEHAMLKEESPGNALNAALHVWGYFKEAAQENEKTNFLALSSAYQNGGATLARMKRLLFRLAEKYSQEYLLDSYYFDL
;
A
#
# COMPACT_ATOMS: atom_id res chain seq x y z
N ASP A 1 18.97 -18.80 6.11
CA ASP A 1 17.91 -19.53 5.39
C ASP A 1 18.41 -20.33 4.21
N ALA A 2 19.24 -19.76 3.33
CA ALA A 2 19.83 -20.41 2.16
C ALA A 2 20.26 -21.89 2.35
N TYR A 3 21.03 -22.17 3.41
CA TYR A 3 21.50 -23.53 3.72
C TYR A 3 20.34 -24.54 3.83
N TRP A 4 19.29 -24.19 4.56
CA TRP A 4 18.14 -25.08 4.77
C TRP A 4 17.28 -25.20 3.51
N VAL A 5 17.10 -24.10 2.77
CA VAL A 5 16.37 -24.11 1.49
C VAL A 5 17.06 -25.08 0.52
N SER A 6 18.37 -24.96 0.36
CA SER A 6 19.20 -25.83 -0.49
C SER A 6 19.19 -27.29 -0.04
N LEU A 7 19.21 -27.54 1.28
CA LEU A 7 19.11 -28.90 1.80
C LEU A 7 17.74 -29.53 1.51
N CYS A 8 16.65 -28.77 1.71
CA CYS A 8 15.30 -29.20 1.39
C CYS A 8 15.07 -29.34 -0.12
N LYS A 9 15.77 -28.59 -0.98
CA LYS A 9 15.67 -28.71 -2.45
C LYS A 9 15.96 -30.14 -2.91
N LYS A 10 16.85 -30.86 -2.20
CA LYS A 10 17.19 -32.26 -2.50
C LYS A 10 16.04 -33.25 -2.30
N THR A 11 14.97 -32.84 -1.62
CA THR A 11 13.76 -33.67 -1.45
C THR A 11 12.73 -33.46 -2.56
N TRP A 12 12.99 -32.56 -3.51
CA TRP A 12 12.12 -32.26 -4.65
C TRP A 12 12.70 -32.87 -5.91
N ASN A 13 11.84 -33.45 -6.74
CA ASN A 13 12.21 -33.98 -8.05
C ASN A 13 11.46 -33.24 -9.18
N THR A 14 11.72 -33.62 -10.42
CA THR A 14 11.14 -32.95 -11.60
C THR A 14 9.62 -33.06 -11.67
N ASP A 15 9.04 -34.15 -11.17
CA ASP A 15 7.60 -34.38 -11.19
C ASP A 15 6.88 -33.56 -10.10
N ASP A 16 7.59 -33.10 -9.07
CA ASP A 16 7.07 -32.20 -8.02
C ASP A 16 7.00 -30.73 -8.49
N GLY A 17 7.77 -30.38 -9.54
CA GLY A 17 7.94 -29.01 -10.02
C GLY A 17 8.99 -28.21 -9.23
N LEU A 18 8.87 -26.88 -9.25
CA LEU A 18 9.76 -26.01 -8.50
C LEU A 18 9.51 -26.13 -7.00
N GLN A 19 10.58 -26.11 -6.22
CA GLN A 19 10.48 -26.12 -4.76
C GLN A 19 9.67 -24.92 -4.28
N LYS A 20 8.61 -25.20 -3.54
CA LYS A 20 7.80 -24.18 -2.88
C LYS A 20 8.24 -23.98 -1.44
N ILE A 21 8.36 -22.73 -1.04
CA ILE A 21 8.57 -22.33 0.35
C ILE A 21 7.47 -21.39 0.83
N HIS A 22 7.29 -21.31 2.14
CA HIS A 22 6.42 -20.33 2.77
C HIS A 22 7.31 -19.26 3.42
N TYR A 23 7.06 -18.00 3.08
CA TYR A 23 7.75 -16.85 3.66
C TYR A 23 6.76 -16.01 4.47
N SER A 24 7.12 -15.72 5.72
CA SER A 24 6.35 -14.88 6.61
C SER A 24 7.28 -14.00 7.43
N GLN A 25 6.74 -12.91 7.99
CA GLN A 25 7.43 -12.07 8.96
C GLN A 25 6.60 -12.03 10.24
N GLN A 26 7.28 -11.89 11.37
CA GLN A 26 6.63 -11.86 12.68
C GLN A 26 5.89 -10.53 12.86
N ASN A 27 4.67 -10.58 13.40
CA ASN A 27 4.02 -9.41 13.97
C ASN A 27 4.56 -9.17 15.39
N GLU A 28 5.39 -8.16 15.57
CA GLU A 28 6.08 -7.88 16.84
C GLU A 28 5.12 -7.59 18.01
N SER A 29 3.89 -7.16 17.73
CA SER A 29 2.87 -6.88 18.76
C SER A 29 2.06 -8.11 19.19
N LYS A 30 2.26 -9.27 18.54
CA LYS A 30 1.49 -10.50 18.74
C LYS A 30 2.41 -11.66 19.15
N ARG A 31 1.81 -12.79 19.56
CA ARG A 31 2.55 -14.00 19.94
C ARG A 31 3.48 -14.48 18.82
N ALA A 32 4.58 -15.14 19.19
CA ALA A 32 5.49 -15.76 18.23
C ALA A 32 4.76 -16.69 17.25
N GLY A 33 5.14 -16.64 15.96
CA GLY A 33 4.47 -17.30 14.85
C GLY A 33 3.27 -16.56 14.28
N SER A 34 2.94 -15.35 14.76
CA SER A 34 1.86 -14.54 14.19
C SER A 34 2.36 -13.78 12.97
N HIS A 35 1.69 -13.90 11.83
CA HIS A 35 2.09 -13.22 10.59
C HIS A 35 1.88 -11.70 10.70
N SER A 36 2.81 -10.95 10.13
CA SER A 36 2.77 -9.50 9.98
C SER A 36 1.56 -9.05 9.15
N GLU A 37 1.16 -7.79 9.33
CA GLU A 37 0.06 -7.21 8.56
C GLU A 37 0.46 -7.02 7.08
N THR A 38 1.73 -6.68 6.84
CA THR A 38 2.34 -6.53 5.52
C THR A 38 3.79 -7.04 5.54
N ILE A 39 4.33 -7.42 4.38
CA ILE A 39 5.74 -7.81 4.22
C ILE A 39 6.62 -6.56 4.17
N ASN A 40 7.51 -6.35 5.14
CA ASN A 40 8.59 -5.37 5.05
C ASN A 40 9.45 -5.65 3.82
N VAL A 41 9.51 -4.68 2.90
CA VAL A 41 10.18 -4.86 1.60
C VAL A 41 11.68 -5.09 1.74
N ASN A 42 12.35 -4.43 2.68
CA ASN A 42 13.80 -4.53 2.84
C ASN A 42 14.21 -5.90 3.38
N GLU A 43 13.50 -6.40 4.39
CA GLU A 43 13.72 -7.76 4.92
C GLU A 43 13.44 -8.83 3.87
N PHE A 44 12.39 -8.64 3.06
CA PHE A 44 12.09 -9.57 1.97
C PHE A 44 13.19 -9.58 0.90
N ILE A 45 13.71 -8.42 0.49
CA ILE A 45 14.82 -8.34 -0.47
C ILE A 45 16.08 -8.98 0.10
N ALA A 46 16.39 -8.75 1.39
CA ALA A 46 17.52 -9.40 2.04
C ALA A 46 17.38 -10.93 2.04
N PHE A 47 16.19 -11.43 2.37
CA PHE A 47 15.87 -12.85 2.29
C PHE A 47 16.01 -13.38 0.86
N TYR A 48 15.36 -12.73 -0.12
CA TYR A 48 15.37 -13.15 -1.52
C TYR A 48 16.79 -13.26 -2.07
N ASN A 49 17.64 -12.25 -1.81
CA ASN A 49 19.03 -12.26 -2.24
C ASN A 49 19.83 -13.42 -1.63
N SER A 50 19.45 -13.91 -0.44
CA SER A 50 20.09 -15.07 0.17
C SER A 50 19.71 -16.39 -0.51
N VAL A 51 18.59 -16.46 -1.24
CA VAL A 51 18.04 -17.70 -1.83
C VAL A 51 17.89 -17.64 -3.37
N GLN A 52 18.29 -16.53 -4.00
CA GLN A 52 18.05 -16.26 -5.43
C GLN A 52 18.59 -17.35 -6.38
N GLY A 53 19.59 -18.14 -5.96
CA GLY A 53 20.19 -19.21 -6.78
C GLY A 53 19.41 -20.54 -6.84
N GLU A 54 18.31 -20.68 -6.10
CA GLU A 54 17.69 -21.99 -5.87
C GLU A 54 16.46 -22.29 -6.76
N ASP A 55 16.04 -21.35 -7.62
CA ASP A 55 14.84 -21.43 -8.49
C ASP A 55 13.60 -21.98 -7.75
N ILE A 56 12.99 -21.10 -6.94
CA ILE A 56 11.95 -21.46 -5.96
C ILE A 56 10.67 -20.64 -6.13
N ASP A 57 9.54 -21.25 -5.79
CA ASP A 57 8.26 -20.58 -5.63
C ASP A 57 8.08 -20.11 -4.17
N ILE A 58 7.79 -18.82 -3.98
CA ILE A 58 7.63 -18.23 -2.64
C ILE A 58 6.15 -17.92 -2.39
N MET A 59 5.53 -18.62 -1.44
CA MET A 59 4.20 -18.31 -0.92
C MET A 59 4.31 -17.30 0.22
N LEU A 60 3.77 -16.09 0.04
CA LEU A 60 3.72 -15.09 1.10
C LEU A 60 2.58 -15.39 2.08
N GLU A 61 2.91 -15.62 3.34
CA GLU A 61 1.93 -15.79 4.41
C GLU A 61 1.79 -14.48 5.19
N VAL A 62 0.87 -13.62 4.73
CA VAL A 62 0.70 -12.23 5.22
C VAL A 62 -0.77 -11.81 5.19
N LYS A 63 -1.18 -10.83 6.00
CA LYS A 63 -2.59 -10.43 6.13
C LYS A 63 -3.12 -9.62 4.95
N ASP A 64 -2.31 -8.73 4.39
CA ASP A 64 -2.66 -7.88 3.25
C ASP A 64 -2.60 -8.59 1.87
N LYS A 65 -2.25 -9.88 1.86
CA LYS A 65 -2.31 -10.79 0.71
C LYS A 65 -1.66 -10.22 -0.55
N ASN A 66 -2.48 -9.79 -1.50
CA ASN A 66 -2.09 -9.32 -2.82
C ASN A 66 -1.30 -7.99 -2.77
N LEU A 67 -1.49 -7.17 -1.74
CA LEU A 67 -0.74 -5.92 -1.57
C LEU A 67 0.76 -6.21 -1.40
N SER A 68 1.12 -7.12 -0.48
CA SER A 68 2.50 -7.58 -0.33
C SER A 68 3.00 -8.32 -1.57
N ALA A 69 2.17 -9.11 -2.24
CA ALA A 69 2.59 -9.80 -3.46
C ALA A 69 2.99 -8.81 -4.57
N VAL A 70 2.16 -7.81 -4.86
CA VAL A 70 2.46 -6.76 -5.86
C VAL A 70 3.69 -5.96 -5.46
N LYS A 71 3.86 -5.67 -4.17
CA LYS A 71 5.06 -5.03 -3.62
C LYS A 71 6.32 -5.84 -3.92
N CYS A 72 6.36 -7.11 -3.53
CA CYS A 72 7.48 -8.01 -3.79
C CYS A 72 7.77 -8.13 -5.30
N ILE A 73 6.74 -8.33 -6.13
CA ILE A 73 6.89 -8.43 -7.60
C ILE A 73 7.50 -7.15 -8.17
N ASN A 74 6.99 -5.99 -7.79
CA ASN A 74 7.51 -4.72 -8.28
C ASN A 74 8.95 -4.49 -7.84
N SER A 75 9.33 -4.86 -6.61
CA SER A 75 10.69 -4.72 -6.09
C SER A 75 11.70 -5.68 -6.73
N LEU A 76 11.25 -6.83 -7.24
CA LEU A 76 12.09 -7.82 -7.93
C LEU A 76 12.06 -7.70 -9.47
N SER A 77 11.20 -6.85 -10.02
CA SER A 77 10.95 -6.79 -11.47
C SER A 77 12.23 -6.47 -12.26
N PRO A 78 12.68 -7.36 -13.17
CA PRO A 78 13.84 -7.07 -14.03
C PRO A 78 13.50 -5.97 -15.05
N VAL A 79 12.22 -5.86 -15.43
CA VAL A 79 11.71 -4.80 -16.29
C VAL A 79 11.44 -3.56 -15.43
N LYS A 80 12.34 -2.59 -15.52
CA LYS A 80 12.31 -1.32 -14.80
C LYS A 80 11.45 -0.29 -15.54
N ALA A 81 10.13 -0.41 -15.40
CA ALA A 81 9.16 0.49 -16.04
C ALA A 81 8.47 1.37 -14.99
N ILE A 82 8.88 2.64 -14.91
CA ILE A 82 8.39 3.60 -13.90
C ILE A 82 6.86 3.71 -13.86
N ASN A 83 6.18 3.56 -15.01
CA ASN A 83 4.71 3.58 -15.11
C ASN A 83 4.02 2.54 -14.22
N LYS A 84 4.70 1.42 -13.88
CA LYS A 84 4.18 0.44 -12.91
C LYS A 84 4.10 1.05 -11.51
N LEU A 85 5.14 1.75 -11.07
CA LEU A 85 5.15 2.44 -9.77
C LEU A 85 4.20 3.63 -9.77
N GLU A 86 4.04 4.33 -10.89
CA GLU A 86 3.04 5.40 -11.00
C GLU A 86 1.61 4.87 -10.90
N LYS A 87 1.33 3.72 -11.50
CA LYS A 87 0.04 3.04 -11.38
C LYS A 87 -0.22 2.60 -9.93
N GLU A 88 0.77 2.00 -9.27
CA GLU A 88 0.61 1.69 -7.84
C GLU A 88 0.48 2.94 -6.98
N TRP A 89 1.26 3.98 -7.26
CA TRP A 89 1.15 5.26 -6.56
C TRP A 89 -0.24 5.86 -6.68
N SER A 90 -0.88 5.77 -7.85
CA SER A 90 -2.23 6.27 -8.05
C SER A 90 -3.24 5.69 -7.05
N LYS A 91 -3.04 4.43 -6.62
CA LYS A 91 -3.90 3.75 -5.65
C LYS A 91 -3.58 4.15 -4.21
N TYR A 92 -2.29 4.28 -3.86
CA TYR A 92 -1.84 4.63 -2.51
C TYR A 92 -1.91 6.13 -2.19
N LYS A 93 -1.99 6.98 -3.21
CA LYS A 93 -1.79 8.43 -3.14
C LYS A 93 -2.48 9.10 -1.94
N TYR A 94 -3.77 8.81 -1.76
CA TYR A 94 -4.56 9.44 -0.71
C TYR A 94 -4.47 8.74 0.64
N SER A 95 -4.26 7.41 0.67
CA SER A 95 -3.98 6.68 1.92
C SER A 95 -2.66 7.16 2.54
N VAL A 96 -1.63 7.37 1.71
CA VAL A 96 -0.35 7.93 2.16
C VAL A 96 -0.51 9.38 2.58
N LEU A 97 -1.25 10.20 1.83
CA LEU A 97 -1.48 11.60 2.22
C LEU A 97 -2.23 11.72 3.54
N GLU A 98 -3.19 10.83 3.80
CA GLU A 98 -3.98 10.77 5.04
C GLU A 98 -3.09 10.55 6.27
N LYS A 99 -2.04 9.73 6.12
CA LYS A 99 -1.11 9.39 7.21
C LYS A 99 0.10 10.32 7.27
N SER A 100 0.70 10.64 6.12
CA SER A 100 1.94 11.41 6.05
C SER A 100 2.05 12.29 4.81
N LYS A 101 1.84 13.60 4.99
CA LYS A 101 2.17 14.61 3.96
C LYS A 101 3.64 14.54 3.52
N GLN A 102 4.56 14.28 4.45
CA GLN A 102 5.98 14.11 4.14
C GLN A 102 6.22 12.92 3.21
N GLY A 103 5.69 11.73 3.53
CA GLY A 103 5.85 10.55 2.69
C GLY A 103 5.19 10.72 1.32
N TYR A 104 4.05 11.42 1.26
CA TYR A 104 3.42 11.82 0.01
C TYR A 104 4.33 12.69 -0.87
N ASP A 105 4.96 13.71 -0.28
CA ASP A 105 5.86 14.61 -1.02
C ASP A 105 7.14 13.89 -1.44
N GLU A 106 7.67 13.00 -0.61
CA GLU A 106 8.84 12.17 -0.90
C GLU A 106 8.60 11.24 -2.09
N ILE A 107 7.49 10.50 -2.11
CA ILE A 107 7.13 9.64 -3.26
C ILE A 107 6.95 10.49 -4.53
N ARG A 108 6.36 11.68 -4.42
CA ARG A 108 6.24 12.59 -5.56
C ARG A 108 7.60 13.01 -6.11
N GLN A 109 8.61 13.23 -5.27
CA GLN A 109 9.97 13.51 -5.74
C GLN A 109 10.59 12.26 -6.37
N LEU A 110 10.45 11.11 -5.71
CA LEU A 110 11.00 9.84 -6.13
C LEU A 110 10.54 9.46 -7.56
N LEU A 111 9.26 9.67 -7.86
CA LEU A 111 8.69 9.34 -9.17
C LEU A 111 8.93 10.39 -10.27
N LYS A 112 9.64 11.50 -9.99
CA LYS A 112 9.96 12.49 -11.04
C LYS A 112 10.96 11.96 -12.05
N ASN A 113 11.97 11.20 -11.59
CA ASN A 113 12.98 10.65 -12.48
C ASN A 113 12.41 9.45 -13.24
N LYS A 114 12.13 9.64 -14.54
CA LYS A 114 11.52 8.61 -15.40
C LYS A 114 12.51 7.55 -15.89
N ASN A 115 13.80 7.76 -15.64
CA ASN A 115 14.88 6.84 -16.06
C ASN A 115 15.27 5.85 -14.97
N GLU A 116 14.71 5.98 -13.78
CA GLU A 116 14.96 5.10 -12.64
C GLU A 116 13.73 4.26 -12.30
N TYR A 117 13.94 3.25 -11.45
CA TYR A 117 12.87 2.39 -10.94
C TYR A 117 13.11 2.07 -9.46
N PRO A 118 12.90 3.05 -8.58
CA PRO A 118 13.22 2.95 -7.15
C PRO A 118 12.10 2.23 -6.38
N ALA A 119 11.84 0.97 -6.72
CA ALA A 119 10.70 0.23 -6.18
C ALA A 119 10.84 -0.05 -4.67
N VAL A 120 12.05 -0.41 -4.21
CA VAL A 120 12.30 -0.70 -2.79
C VAL A 120 12.12 0.56 -1.95
N GLU A 121 12.70 1.67 -2.39
CA GLU A 121 12.57 2.97 -1.73
C GLU A 121 11.11 3.43 -1.73
N PHE A 122 10.41 3.29 -2.85
CA PHE A 122 8.98 3.63 -2.99
C PHE A 122 8.13 2.92 -1.94
N TYR A 123 8.27 1.59 -1.81
CA TYR A 123 7.50 0.84 -0.82
C TYR A 123 7.97 1.06 0.61
N THR A 124 9.26 1.33 0.84
CA THR A 124 9.78 1.72 2.15
C THR A 124 9.10 2.99 2.66
N VAL A 125 8.95 4.00 1.79
CA VAL A 125 8.25 5.25 2.15
C VAL A 125 6.77 5.01 2.43
N ILE A 126 6.10 4.14 1.66
CA ILE A 126 4.71 3.75 1.92
C ILE A 126 4.59 3.06 3.28
N GLU A 127 5.41 2.05 3.56
CA GLU A 127 5.39 1.31 4.83
C GLU A 127 5.57 2.25 6.02
N HIS A 128 6.57 3.13 5.98
CA HIS A 128 6.81 4.12 7.02
C HIS A 128 5.66 5.12 7.17
N ALA A 129 5.04 5.55 6.06
CA ALA A 129 3.88 6.44 6.13
C ALA A 129 2.68 5.74 6.79
N MET A 130 2.41 4.49 6.44
CA MET A 130 1.25 3.72 6.94
C MET A 130 1.38 3.32 8.40
N LEU A 131 2.59 3.26 8.96
CA LEU A 131 2.83 3.04 10.39
C LEU A 131 2.55 4.27 11.27
N LYS A 132 2.42 5.47 10.68
CA LYS A 132 2.17 6.69 11.46
C LYS A 132 0.74 6.71 12.01
N GLU A 133 0.60 7.23 13.22
CA GLU A 133 -0.71 7.53 13.80
C GLU A 133 -1.47 8.55 12.94
N GLU A 134 -2.79 8.50 13.03
CA GLU A 134 -3.67 9.44 12.32
C GLU A 134 -3.37 10.88 12.77
N SER A 135 -3.06 11.74 11.80
CA SER A 135 -2.99 13.18 12.02
C SER A 135 -4.27 13.82 11.47
N PRO A 136 -5.09 14.48 12.31
CA PRO A 136 -6.32 15.11 11.86
C PRO A 136 -6.13 16.10 10.70
N GLY A 137 -5.00 16.81 10.70
CA GLY A 137 -4.64 17.72 9.60
C GLY A 137 -4.38 17.00 8.28
N ASN A 138 -3.58 15.91 8.31
CA ASN A 138 -3.30 15.12 7.11
C ASN A 138 -4.55 14.42 6.59
N ALA A 139 -5.35 13.84 7.49
CA ALA A 139 -6.58 13.16 7.15
C ALA A 139 -7.62 14.10 6.50
N LEU A 140 -7.82 15.30 7.09
CA LEU A 140 -8.68 16.31 6.50
C LEU A 140 -8.14 16.80 5.15
N ASN A 141 -6.82 16.97 5.02
CA ASN A 141 -6.20 17.36 3.75
C ASN A 141 -6.43 16.32 2.66
N ALA A 142 -6.21 15.03 2.96
CA ALA A 142 -6.49 13.94 2.03
C ALA A 142 -7.97 13.93 1.60
N ALA A 143 -8.89 14.07 2.56
CA ALA A 143 -10.32 14.14 2.29
C ALA A 143 -10.70 15.33 1.40
N LEU A 144 -10.08 16.50 1.59
CA LEU A 144 -10.29 17.68 0.74
C LEU A 144 -9.80 17.47 -0.70
N HIS A 145 -8.68 16.75 -0.87
CA HIS A 145 -8.20 16.37 -2.20
C HIS A 145 -9.16 15.39 -2.90
N VAL A 146 -9.67 14.40 -2.17
CA VAL A 146 -10.68 13.45 -2.70
C VAL A 146 -11.99 14.17 -3.03
N TRP A 147 -12.43 15.09 -2.16
CA TRP A 147 -13.57 15.97 -2.43
C TRP A 147 -13.40 16.79 -3.72
N GLY A 148 -12.14 17.13 -4.07
CA GLY A 148 -11.80 17.82 -5.31
C GLY A 148 -12.40 17.22 -6.58
N TYR A 149 -12.58 15.90 -6.63
CA TYR A 149 -13.15 15.19 -7.78
C TYR A 149 -14.65 15.45 -7.97
N PHE A 150 -15.34 15.89 -6.93
CA PHE A 150 -16.79 16.12 -6.98
C PHE A 150 -17.15 17.60 -7.13
N LYS A 151 -16.20 18.53 -7.06
CA LYS A 151 -16.49 19.98 -6.94
C LYS A 151 -17.41 20.53 -8.04
N GLU A 152 -17.27 20.03 -9.27
CA GLU A 152 -18.05 20.48 -10.42
C GLU A 152 -19.39 19.73 -10.57
N ALA A 153 -19.52 18.55 -9.96
CA ALA A 153 -20.67 17.66 -10.12
C ALA A 153 -21.60 17.59 -8.89
N ALA A 154 -21.06 17.87 -7.70
CA ALA A 154 -21.77 17.73 -6.44
C ALA A 154 -22.88 18.77 -6.29
N GLN A 155 -24.00 18.34 -5.72
CA GLN A 155 -25.10 19.21 -5.39
C GLN A 155 -24.76 20.10 -4.18
N GLU A 156 -25.40 21.27 -4.07
CA GLU A 156 -25.09 22.21 -2.99
C GLU A 156 -25.34 21.62 -1.58
N ASN A 157 -26.32 20.73 -1.44
CA ASN A 157 -26.57 19.99 -0.20
C ASN A 157 -25.43 19.00 0.14
N GLU A 158 -24.83 18.34 -0.85
CA GLU A 158 -23.70 17.42 -0.66
C GLU A 158 -22.45 18.18 -0.26
N LYS A 159 -22.20 19.32 -0.91
CA LYS A 159 -21.14 20.25 -0.54
C LYS A 159 -21.31 20.78 0.88
N THR A 160 -22.51 21.23 1.22
CA THR A 160 -22.83 21.70 2.59
C THR A 160 -22.61 20.60 3.62
N ASN A 161 -23.07 19.37 3.32
CA ASN A 161 -22.89 18.23 4.19
C ASN A 161 -21.40 17.85 4.36
N PHE A 162 -20.63 17.84 3.28
CA PHE A 162 -19.19 17.58 3.36
C PHE A 162 -18.47 18.64 4.20
N LEU A 163 -18.72 19.93 3.96
CA LEU A 163 -18.11 21.03 4.73
C LEU A 163 -18.47 20.95 6.21
N ALA A 164 -19.74 20.71 6.54
CA ALA A 164 -20.17 20.53 7.92
C ALA A 164 -19.47 19.34 8.59
N LEU A 165 -19.30 18.22 7.86
CA LEU A 165 -18.61 17.04 8.36
C LEU A 165 -17.10 17.28 8.54
N SER A 166 -16.47 18.03 7.64
CA SER A 166 -15.07 18.47 7.76
C SER A 166 -14.86 19.32 9.00
N SER A 167 -15.71 20.32 9.24
CA SER A 167 -15.66 21.15 10.45
C SER A 167 -15.91 20.34 11.72
N ALA A 168 -16.87 19.40 11.70
CA ALA A 168 -17.14 18.53 12.83
C ALA A 168 -15.94 17.63 13.14
N TYR A 169 -15.29 17.04 12.13
CA TYR A 169 -14.09 16.20 12.31
C TYR A 169 -12.93 17.00 12.91
N GLN A 170 -12.66 18.20 12.39
CA GLN A 170 -11.61 19.08 12.91
C GLN A 170 -11.84 19.45 14.40
N ASN A 171 -13.09 19.53 14.82
CA ASN A 171 -13.48 19.82 16.20
C ASN A 171 -13.71 18.57 17.06
N GLY A 172 -13.40 17.36 16.55
CA GLY A 172 -13.58 16.09 17.27
C GLY A 172 -15.04 15.59 17.37
N GLY A 173 -15.99 16.25 16.72
CA GLY A 173 -17.41 15.87 16.67
C GLY A 173 -17.77 14.85 15.59
N ALA A 174 -16.80 14.42 14.77
CA ALA A 174 -16.99 13.36 13.78
C ALA A 174 -15.72 12.51 13.64
N THR A 175 -15.87 11.30 13.11
CA THR A 175 -14.75 10.38 12.85
C THR A 175 -14.35 10.40 11.38
N LEU A 176 -13.08 10.10 11.09
CA LEU A 176 -12.57 9.96 9.73
C LEU A 176 -13.36 8.91 8.94
N ALA A 177 -13.71 7.78 9.57
CA ALA A 177 -14.53 6.74 8.95
C ALA A 177 -15.89 7.26 8.44
N ARG A 178 -16.53 8.20 9.16
CA ARG A 178 -17.77 8.83 8.69
C ARG A 178 -17.53 9.68 7.44
N MET A 179 -16.40 10.38 7.38
CA MET A 179 -16.00 11.18 6.22
C MET A 179 -15.68 10.30 5.01
N LYS A 180 -14.89 9.25 5.19
CA LYS A 180 -14.56 8.27 4.14
C LYS A 180 -15.82 7.61 3.57
N ARG A 181 -16.79 7.22 4.41
CA ARG A 181 -18.10 6.69 3.95
C ARG A 181 -18.92 7.67 3.12
N LEU A 182 -18.88 8.97 3.45
CA LEU A 182 -19.53 9.98 2.62
C LEU A 182 -18.85 10.07 1.25
N LEU A 183 -17.53 10.21 1.25
CA LEU A 183 -16.74 10.35 0.02
C LEU A 183 -16.84 9.11 -0.88
N PHE A 184 -16.88 7.90 -0.30
CA PHE A 184 -17.07 6.66 -1.05
C PHE A 184 -18.41 6.62 -1.77
N ARG A 185 -19.51 6.97 -1.08
CA ARG A 185 -20.83 7.04 -1.72
C ARG A 185 -20.89 8.06 -2.85
N LEU A 186 -20.16 9.17 -2.73
CA LEU A 186 -20.06 10.16 -3.80
C LEU A 186 -19.21 9.63 -4.97
N ALA A 187 -18.14 8.89 -4.69
CA ALA A 187 -17.35 8.20 -5.71
C ALA A 187 -18.20 7.22 -6.51
N GLU A 188 -19.06 6.44 -5.85
CA GLU A 188 -20.03 5.56 -6.52
C GLU A 188 -21.08 6.36 -7.31
N LYS A 189 -21.72 7.36 -6.68
CA LYS A 189 -22.78 8.16 -7.30
C LYS A 189 -22.32 8.87 -8.58
N TYR A 190 -21.10 9.39 -8.58
CA TYR A 190 -20.52 10.14 -9.69
C TYR A 190 -19.55 9.31 -10.53
N SER A 191 -19.54 7.98 -10.35
CA SER A 191 -18.71 7.02 -11.11
C SER A 191 -17.24 7.46 -11.22
N GLN A 192 -16.65 7.90 -10.10
CA GLN A 192 -15.25 8.31 -10.04
C GLN A 192 -14.34 7.09 -9.93
N GLU A 193 -14.15 6.37 -11.04
CA GLU A 193 -13.37 5.12 -11.10
C GLU A 193 -11.98 5.26 -10.51
N TYR A 194 -11.28 6.38 -10.77
CA TYR A 194 -9.96 6.65 -10.19
C TYR A 194 -9.94 6.57 -8.66
N LEU A 195 -11.00 7.01 -8.00
CA LEU A 195 -11.13 6.96 -6.54
C LEU A 195 -11.57 5.58 -6.06
N LEU A 196 -12.46 4.92 -6.81
CA LEU A 196 -12.95 3.57 -6.51
C LEU A 196 -11.85 2.50 -6.65
N ASP A 197 -10.91 2.70 -7.57
CA ASP A 197 -9.73 1.85 -7.77
C ASP A 197 -8.60 2.16 -6.77
N SER A 198 -8.76 3.20 -5.93
CA SER A 198 -7.75 3.59 -4.96
C SER A 198 -7.90 2.85 -3.64
N TYR A 199 -6.79 2.70 -2.92
CA TYR A 199 -6.80 2.10 -1.58
C TYR A 199 -7.24 3.08 -0.49
N TYR A 200 -7.73 4.28 -0.86
CA TYR A 200 -8.13 5.29 0.11
C TYR A 200 -9.27 4.81 0.98
N PHE A 201 -10.21 4.01 0.46
CA PHE A 201 -11.38 3.57 1.22
C PHE A 201 -11.21 2.24 1.95
N ASP A 202 -10.17 1.47 1.61
CA ASP A 202 -9.95 0.11 2.14
C ASP A 202 -8.87 0.03 3.22
N LEU A 203 -7.89 0.95 3.21
CA LEU A 203 -6.79 1.02 4.19
C LEU A 203 -7.08 1.97 5.36
#